data_AF-A0A7E6EZ59-F1
#
_entry.id   AF-A0A7E6EZ59-F1
#
_cell.length_a   1.000
_cell.length_b   1.000
_cell.length_c   1.000
_cell.angle_alpha   90.00
_cell.angle_beta   90.00
_cell.angle_gamma   90.00
#
_symmetry.space_group_name_H-M   'P 1'
#
loop_
_entity.id
_entity.type
_entity.pdbx_description
1 polymer ?
#
loop_
_entity_poly.entity_id
_entity_poly.type
_entity_poly.pdbx_seq_one_letter_code
_entity_poly.pdbx_strand_id
1 'polypeptide(L)'
;MKGISELGSIYNYGFDAHPFKVQWYNYLAETKYHLPYEKDTIAFTIIGRPDMFEKAFKTFVCNKTRKPLVDTDYKFIMFYMKKIQQVSF
;
A
#
# COMPACT_ATOMS: atom_id res chain seq x y z
N MET A 1 10.96 15.79 -4.35
CA MET A 1 11.76 14.75 -3.65
C MET A 1 11.16 14.27 -2.32
N LYS A 2 10.11 14.90 -1.75
CA LYS A 2 9.41 14.42 -0.54
C LYS A 2 8.73 13.05 -0.70
N GLY A 3 8.14 12.77 -1.88
CA GLY A 3 7.42 11.51 -2.13
C GLY A 3 8.28 10.24 -2.05
N ILE A 4 9.59 10.33 -2.33
CA ILE A 4 10.50 9.16 -2.34
C ILE A 4 11.03 8.86 -0.93
N SER A 5 11.28 9.89 -0.11
CA SER A 5 11.73 9.69 1.28
C SER A 5 10.66 9.06 2.16
N GLU A 6 9.37 9.30 1.87
CA GLU A 6 8.26 8.79 2.66
C GLU A 6 7.86 7.36 2.26
N LEU A 7 8.12 6.93 1.01
CA LEU A 7 8.17 5.50 0.66
C LEU A 7 9.25 4.76 1.46
N GLY A 8 10.33 5.43 1.86
CA GLY A 8 11.30 4.90 2.83
C GLY A 8 10.65 4.42 4.14
N SER A 9 9.54 5.03 4.56
CA SER A 9 8.86 4.70 5.82
C SER A 9 8.11 3.38 5.79
N ILE A 10 7.61 2.93 4.62
CA ILE A 10 6.86 1.68 4.52
C ILE A 10 7.74 0.43 4.56
N TYR A 11 9.00 0.54 4.12
CA TYR A 11 9.99 -0.52 4.23
C TYR A 11 10.27 -0.91 5.69
N ASN A 12 10.18 0.07 6.60
CA ASN A 12 10.33 -0.17 8.04
C ASN A 12 9.16 -0.95 8.63
N TYR A 13 7.99 -0.91 7.99
CA TYR A 13 6.81 -1.68 8.39
C TYR A 13 6.69 -3.01 7.63
N GLY A 14 7.71 -3.41 6.87
CA GLY A 14 7.72 -4.68 6.13
C GLY A 14 7.01 -4.63 4.78
N PHE A 15 6.82 -3.45 4.18
CA PHE A 15 6.25 -3.35 2.83
C PHE A 15 7.30 -2.96 1.80
N ASP A 16 7.17 -3.47 0.58
CA ASP A 16 7.90 -3.01 -0.59
C ASP A 16 6.96 -2.20 -1.51
N ALA A 17 7.53 -1.26 -2.27
CA ALA A 17 6.81 -0.49 -3.27
C ALA A 17 7.52 -0.50 -4.62
N HIS A 18 6.77 -0.82 -5.67
CA HIS A 18 7.29 -0.91 -7.03
C HIS A 18 6.49 0.01 -7.97
N PRO A 19 7.14 1.03 -8.59
CA PRO A 19 6.46 1.92 -9.50
C PRO A 19 6.17 1.26 -10.85
N PHE A 20 5.04 1.61 -11.45
CA PHE A 20 4.70 1.24 -12.83
C PHE A 20 3.90 2.36 -13.50
N LYS A 21 3.92 2.41 -14.84
CA LYS A 21 2.99 3.27 -15.60
C LYS A 21 1.65 2.56 -15.77
N VAL A 22 0.55 3.29 -15.63
CA VAL A 22 -0.80 2.73 -15.86
C VAL A 22 -0.92 2.03 -17.21
N GLN A 23 -0.28 2.55 -18.26
CA GLN A 23 -0.27 1.89 -19.57
C GLN A 23 0.33 0.48 -19.55
N TRP A 24 1.34 0.20 -18.72
CA TRP A 24 1.95 -1.13 -18.62
C TRP A 24 0.96 -2.16 -18.09
N TYR A 25 0.12 -1.77 -17.13
CA TYR A 25 -0.96 -2.61 -16.61
C TYR A 25 -2.09 -2.75 -17.65
N ASN A 26 -2.59 -1.64 -18.20
CA ASN A 26 -3.70 -1.67 -19.17
C ASN A 26 -3.34 -2.44 -20.45
N TYR A 27 -2.06 -2.47 -20.84
CA TYR A 27 -1.60 -3.25 -21.99
C TYR A 27 -1.78 -4.77 -21.79
N LEU A 28 -1.64 -5.27 -20.56
CA LEU A 28 -1.74 -6.69 -20.24
C LEU A 28 -3.16 -7.11 -19.82
N ALA A 29 -3.95 -6.18 -19.29
CA ALA A 29 -5.29 -6.45 -18.78
C ALA A 29 -6.35 -6.41 -19.89
N GLU A 30 -7.40 -7.25 -19.76
CA GLU A 30 -8.61 -7.10 -20.58
C GLU A 30 -9.24 -5.72 -20.38
N THR A 31 -9.88 -5.17 -21.42
CA THR A 31 -10.45 -3.80 -21.42
C THR A 31 -11.35 -3.50 -20.24
N LYS A 32 -12.12 -4.49 -19.74
CA LYS A 32 -13.01 -4.34 -18.58
C LYS A 32 -12.27 -4.10 -17.25
N TYR A 33 -10.97 -4.40 -17.18
CA TYR A 33 -10.12 -4.20 -16.02
C TYR A 33 -9.18 -3.00 -16.17
N HIS A 34 -9.28 -2.24 -17.27
CA HIS A 34 -8.45 -1.06 -17.49
C HIS A 34 -8.65 -0.03 -16.37
N LEU A 35 -7.54 0.48 -15.84
CA LEU A 35 -7.55 1.58 -14.91
C LEU A 35 -7.85 2.88 -15.69
N PRO A 36 -8.85 3.68 -15.28
CA PRO A 36 -9.29 4.86 -16.02
C PRO A 36 -8.42 6.09 -15.72
N TYR A 37 -7.11 5.96 -15.94
CA TYR A 37 -6.13 7.05 -15.77
C TYR A 37 -5.28 7.23 -17.03
N GLU A 38 -4.67 8.42 -17.17
CA GLU A 38 -3.77 8.72 -18.29
C GLU A 38 -2.62 7.71 -18.40
N LYS A 39 -2.20 7.43 -19.64
CA LYS A 39 -1.20 6.38 -19.94
C LYS A 39 0.10 6.50 -19.12
N ASP A 40 0.57 7.73 -18.90
CA ASP A 40 1.83 8.05 -18.23
C ASP A 40 1.65 8.30 -16.72
N THR A 41 0.44 8.07 -16.18
CA THR A 41 0.20 8.10 -14.74
C THR A 41 1.08 7.07 -14.05
N ILE A 42 1.82 7.51 -13.03
CA ILE A 42 2.64 6.63 -12.19
C ILE A 42 1.74 6.06 -11.09
N ALA A 43 1.78 4.74 -10.93
CA ALA A 43 1.15 4.01 -9.85
C ALA A 43 2.21 3.18 -9.10
N PHE A 44 1.88 2.74 -7.89
CA PHE A 44 2.76 1.91 -7.08
C PHE A 44 2.05 0.62 -6.66
N THR A 45 2.69 -0.52 -6.88
CA THR A 45 2.28 -1.79 -6.29
C THR A 45 2.90 -1.91 -4.91
N ILE A 46 2.07 -2.05 -3.88
CA ILE A 46 2.51 -2.22 -2.49
C ILE A 46 2.38 -3.70 -2.10
N ILE A 47 3.47 -4.31 -1.64
CA ILE A 47 3.52 -5.73 -1.27
C ILE A 47 3.96 -5.84 0.18
N GLY A 48 3.18 -6.56 1.00
CA GLY A 48 3.60 -6.94 2.36
C GLY A 48 4.61 -8.10 2.29
N ARG A 49 5.84 -7.87 2.72
CA ARG A 49 6.83 -8.92 2.95
C ARG A 49 6.44 -9.76 4.18
N PRO A 50 7.06 -10.92 4.40
CA PRO A 50 6.78 -11.74 5.58
C PRO A 50 6.92 -10.98 6.91
N ASP A 51 7.93 -10.10 7.05
CA ASP A 51 8.18 -9.32 8.27
C ASP A 51 7.15 -8.21 8.55
N MET A 52 6.23 -7.96 7.62
CA MET A 52 5.08 -7.06 7.81
C MET A 52 4.16 -7.53 8.93
N PHE A 53 4.01 -8.85 9.09
CA PHE A 53 3.14 -9.39 10.14
C PHE A 53 3.62 -8.95 11.53
N GLU A 54 4.91 -9.13 11.81
CA GLU A 54 5.51 -8.80 13.11
C GLU A 54 5.66 -7.30 13.30
N LYS A 55 6.14 -6.58 12.27
CA LYS A 55 6.47 -5.15 12.37
C LYS A 55 5.25 -4.24 12.29
N ALA A 56 4.18 -4.68 11.64
CA ALA A 56 3.01 -3.86 11.39
C ALA A 56 1.73 -4.47 11.95
N PHE A 57 1.38 -5.70 11.56
CA PHE A 57 0.09 -6.30 11.89
C PHE A 57 -0.05 -6.61 13.38
N LYS A 58 0.91 -7.34 13.97
CA LYS A 58 0.95 -7.66 15.40
C LYS A 58 0.91 -6.39 16.24
N THR A 59 1.71 -5.38 15.90
CA THR A 59 1.71 -4.08 16.58
C THR A 59 0.35 -3.40 16.49
N PHE A 60 -0.32 -3.45 15.33
CA PHE A 60 -1.65 -2.91 15.15
C PHE A 60 -2.68 -3.62 16.04
N VAL A 61 -2.67 -4.95 16.07
CA VAL A 61 -3.61 -5.72 16.89
C VAL A 61 -3.39 -5.47 18.38
N CYS A 62 -2.14 -5.59 18.84
CA CYS A 62 -1.82 -5.48 20.27
C CYS A 62 -2.01 -4.05 20.82
N ASN A 63 -1.71 -3.01 20.01
CA ASN A 63 -1.69 -1.63 20.52
C ASN A 63 -2.90 -0.79 20.09
N LYS A 64 -3.64 -1.18 19.05
CA LYS A 64 -4.66 -0.31 18.43
C LYS A 64 -6.06 -0.92 18.32
N THR A 65 -6.23 -2.24 18.36
CA THR A 65 -7.57 -2.84 18.33
C THR A 65 -8.04 -3.25 19.72
N ARG A 66 -9.02 -2.52 20.28
CA ARG A 66 -9.81 -2.96 21.44
C ARG A 66 -11.06 -3.78 21.07
N LYS A 67 -11.21 -4.11 19.77
CA LYS A 67 -12.41 -4.73 19.20
C LYS A 67 -12.12 -6.17 18.75
N PRO A 68 -13.14 -7.02 18.61
CA PRO A 68 -12.99 -8.37 18.08
C PRO A 68 -12.29 -8.37 16.72
N LEU A 69 -11.58 -9.45 16.40
CA LEU A 69 -10.73 -9.56 15.20
C LEU A 69 -11.48 -9.40 13.87
N VAL A 70 -12.81 -9.41 13.88
CA VAL A 70 -13.65 -9.15 12.71
C VAL A 70 -13.33 -7.76 12.12
N ASP A 71 -12.99 -7.75 10.83
CA ASP A 71 -12.52 -6.60 10.03
C ASP A 71 -11.15 -6.02 10.42
N THR A 72 -10.35 -6.72 11.22
CA THR A 72 -9.02 -6.24 11.62
C THR A 72 -8.09 -6.08 10.43
N ASP A 73 -8.18 -6.99 9.48
CA ASP A 73 -7.35 -7.06 8.27
C ASP A 73 -7.61 -5.83 7.38
N TYR A 74 -8.89 -5.50 7.15
CA TYR A 74 -9.27 -4.31 6.40
C TYR A 74 -8.85 -3.02 7.12
N LYS A 75 -9.08 -2.92 8.44
CA LYS A 75 -8.69 -1.74 9.24
C LYS A 75 -7.17 -1.57 9.29
N PHE A 76 -6.43 -2.68 9.36
CA PHE A 76 -4.98 -2.71 9.26
C PHE A 76 -4.52 -2.12 7.93
N ILE A 77 -5.03 -2.66 6.81
CA ILE A 77 -4.69 -2.17 5.47
C ILE A 77 -5.02 -0.68 5.37
N MET A 78 -6.22 -0.26 5.76
CA MET A 78 -6.63 1.15 5.69
C MET A 78 -5.78 2.07 6.56
N PHE A 79 -5.34 1.62 7.74
CA PHE A 79 -4.48 2.42 8.62
C PHE A 79 -3.10 2.65 7.99
N TYR A 80 -2.48 1.60 7.44
CA TYR A 80 -1.18 1.75 6.80
C TYR A 80 -1.27 2.43 5.43
N MET A 81 -2.31 2.18 4.65
CA MET A 81 -2.57 2.89 3.39
C MET A 81 -2.85 4.38 3.61
N LYS A 82 -3.52 4.78 4.69
CA LYS A 82 -3.65 6.20 5.06
C LYS A 82 -2.32 6.85 5.41
N LYS A 83 -1.42 6.14 6.09
CA LYS A 83 -0.05 6.63 6.32
C LYS A 83 0.72 6.82 5.00
N ILE A 84 0.40 6.01 3.98
CA ILE A 84 0.97 6.13 2.63
C ILE A 84 0.34 7.28 1.83
N GLN A 85 -0.95 7.57 2.02
CA GLN A 85 -1.65 8.67 1.32
C GLN A 85 -1.32 10.08 1.84
N GLN A 86 -0.72 10.21 3.03
CA GLN A 86 -0.22 11.51 3.52
C GLN A 86 1.01 12.01 2.75
N VAL A 87 1.50 11.19 1.81
CA VAL A 87 2.60 11.47 0.89
C VAL A 87 2.05 12.12 -0.37
N SER A 88 1.93 13.46 -0.38
CA SER A 88 1.59 14.19 -1.62
C SER A 88 2.82 14.30 -2.54
N PHE A 89 2.62 13.93 -3.80
CA PHE A 89 3.60 14.11 -4.90
C PHE A 89 3.55 15.52 -5.48
#